data_AF-A0A851CUA9-F1
#
_entry.id   AF-A0A851CUA9-F1
#
_cell.length_a   1.000
_cell.length_b   1.000
_cell.length_c   1.000
_cell.angle_alpha   90.00
_cell.angle_beta   90.00
_cell.angle_gamma   90.00
#
_symmetry.space_group_name_H-M   'P 1'
#
loop_
_entity.id
_entity.type
_entity.pdbx_description
1 polymer ?
#
loop_
_entity_poly.entity_id
_entity_poly.type
_entity_poly.pdbx_seq_one_letter_code
_entity_poly.pdbx_strand_id
1 'polypeptide(L)'
;SVAKKELDDLERRKEEHRPGPITLVPQRLGRKESEAQARQRQQCSCNLNTSKRSHKREEYVIAKKAAEEAEILKKKSIQREKAERLEVKKHQETQRREMFLEDQNYKTNEFLNRLDMVLPKSDSCQIANPSPECTAW
;
A
#
# COMPACT_ATOMS: atom_id res chain seq x y z
N SER A 1 -9.03 -42.17 18.83
CA SER A 1 -8.72 -41.59 17.52
C SER A 1 -7.58 -42.39 16.90
N VAL A 2 -7.50 -42.44 15.57
CA VAL A 2 -6.41 -43.11 14.83
C VAL A 2 -5.03 -42.65 15.34
N ALA A 3 -4.88 -41.35 15.61
CA ALA A 3 -3.66 -40.75 16.14
C ALA A 3 -3.15 -41.35 17.47
N LYS A 4 -4.03 -41.77 18.39
CA LYS A 4 -3.58 -42.44 19.64
C LYS A 4 -3.04 -43.84 19.36
N LYS A 5 -3.69 -44.56 18.44
CA LYS A 5 -3.29 -45.92 18.05
C LYS A 5 -1.95 -45.91 17.31
N GLU A 6 -1.74 -44.94 16.42
CA GLU A 6 -0.46 -44.75 15.74
C GLU A 6 0.69 -44.39 16.70
N LEU A 7 0.39 -43.65 17.78
CA LEU A 7 1.37 -43.32 18.82
C LEU A 7 1.78 -44.57 19.61
N ASP A 8 0.80 -45.37 20.05
CA ASP A 8 1.04 -46.63 20.76
C ASP A 8 1.80 -47.65 19.88
N ASP A 9 1.46 -47.73 18.59
CA ASP A 9 2.13 -48.63 17.65
C ASP A 9 3.57 -48.17 17.36
N LEU A 10 3.82 -46.86 17.30
CA LEU A 10 5.17 -46.30 17.23
C LEU A 10 5.99 -46.62 18.47
N GLU A 11 5.40 -46.52 19.65
CA GLU A 11 6.07 -46.78 20.93
C GLU A 11 6.40 -48.26 21.08
N ARG A 12 5.46 -49.15 20.75
CA ARG A 12 5.70 -50.60 20.67
C ARG A 12 6.84 -50.96 19.71
N ARG A 13 6.85 -50.35 18.53
CA ARG A 13 7.89 -50.59 17.52
C ARG A 13 9.27 -50.08 17.96
N LYS A 14 9.32 -48.99 18.73
CA LYS A 14 10.56 -48.50 19.34
C LYS A 14 11.07 -49.44 20.45
N GLU A 15 10.16 -50.01 21.24
CA GLU A 15 10.51 -50.95 22.30
C GLU A 15 10.97 -52.30 21.73
N GLU A 16 10.30 -52.82 20.69
CA GLU A 16 10.69 -54.05 19.98
C GLU A 16 12.06 -53.94 19.29
N HIS A 17 12.39 -52.77 18.78
CA HIS A 17 13.70 -52.49 18.18
C HIS A 17 14.67 -51.79 19.12
N ARG A 18 14.38 -51.79 20.43
CA ARG A 18 15.28 -51.22 21.42
C ARG A 18 16.56 -52.05 21.45
N PRO A 19 17.71 -51.49 21.07
CA PRO A 19 18.94 -52.25 21.14
C PRO A 19 19.21 -52.65 22.59
N GLY A 20 19.55 -53.92 22.81
CA GLY A 20 19.98 -54.40 24.13
C GLY A 20 21.25 -53.68 24.62
N PRO A 21 21.74 -53.96 25.83
CA PRO A 21 22.99 -53.37 26.34
C PRO A 21 24.15 -53.64 25.37
N ILE A 22 24.50 -52.64 24.55
CA ILE A 22 25.58 -52.75 23.58
C ILE A 22 26.91 -52.69 24.34
N THR A 23 27.56 -53.83 24.51
CA THR A 23 28.91 -53.95 25.10
C THR A 23 30.03 -53.75 24.08
N LEU A 24 29.70 -53.42 22.82
CA LEU A 24 30.69 -53.19 21.77
C LEU A 24 31.42 -51.87 21.99
N VAL A 25 32.75 -51.93 21.98
CA VAL A 25 33.60 -50.74 22.02
C VAL A 25 33.34 -49.94 20.74
N PRO A 26 32.96 -48.65 20.82
CA PRO A 26 32.69 -47.85 19.64
C PRO A 26 33.86 -47.90 18.65
N GLN A 27 33.55 -48.13 17.37
CA GLN A 27 34.53 -48.20 16.31
C GLN A 27 35.37 -46.92 16.31
N ARG A 28 36.70 -47.05 16.48
CA ARG A 28 37.62 -45.91 16.61
C ARG A 28 38.19 -45.55 15.25
N LEU A 29 38.12 -44.27 14.90
CA LEU A 29 38.81 -43.72 13.73
C LEU A 29 40.12 -43.09 14.22
N GLY A 30 41.13 -43.92 14.49
CA GLY A 30 42.45 -43.49 14.97
C GLY A 30 42.64 -43.50 16.50
N ARG A 31 43.56 -42.66 17.02
CA ARG A 31 44.12 -42.82 18.38
C ARG A 31 43.19 -42.47 19.56
N LYS A 32 42.27 -41.51 19.43
CA LYS A 32 41.48 -40.99 20.59
C LYS A 32 39.99 -40.72 20.33
N GLU A 33 39.53 -40.71 19.09
CA GLU A 33 38.14 -40.36 18.76
C GLU A 33 37.36 -41.58 18.27
N SER A 34 36.13 -41.71 18.78
CA SER A 34 35.14 -42.67 18.29
C SER A 34 34.57 -42.18 16.96
N GLU A 35 34.23 -43.09 16.06
CA GLU A 35 33.52 -42.79 14.81
C GLU A 35 32.25 -41.97 15.05
N ALA A 36 31.49 -42.29 16.10
CA ALA A 36 30.29 -41.56 16.46
C ALA A 36 30.58 -40.09 16.80
N GLN A 37 31.70 -39.82 17.48
CA GLN A 37 32.13 -38.48 17.82
C GLN A 37 32.59 -37.70 16.58
N ALA A 38 33.31 -38.35 15.66
CA ALA A 38 33.72 -37.75 14.41
C ALA A 38 32.51 -37.37 13.53
N ARG A 39 31.53 -38.27 13.40
CA ARG A 39 30.25 -38.02 12.71
C ARG A 39 29.47 -36.88 13.35
N GLN A 40 29.37 -36.87 14.68
CA GLN A 40 28.68 -35.80 15.41
C GLN A 40 29.34 -34.45 15.15
N ARG A 41 30.67 -34.36 15.21
CA ARG A 41 31.39 -33.10 14.92
C ARG A 41 31.18 -32.63 13.48
N GLN A 42 31.22 -33.55 12.52
CA GLN A 42 30.96 -33.23 11.12
C GLN A 42 29.53 -32.70 10.92
N GLN A 43 28.54 -33.33 11.55
CA GLN A 43 27.14 -32.87 11.54
C GLN A 43 26.99 -31.49 12.20
N CYS A 44 27.54 -31.30 13.40
CA CYS A 44 27.52 -30.02 14.11
C CYS A 44 28.17 -28.90 13.29
N SER A 45 29.33 -29.17 12.68
CA SER A 45 30.03 -28.21 11.81
C SER A 45 29.21 -27.86 10.56
N CYS A 46 28.66 -28.87 9.89
CA CYS A 46 27.80 -28.68 8.73
C CYS A 46 26.57 -27.81 9.08
N ASN A 47 25.87 -28.15 10.16
CA ASN A 47 24.69 -27.43 10.64
C ASN A 47 25.02 -25.98 11.03
N LEU A 48 26.15 -25.75 11.72
CA LEU A 48 26.55 -24.40 12.09
C LEU A 48 26.82 -23.54 10.84
N ASN A 49 27.46 -24.11 9.83
CA ASN A 49 27.78 -23.41 8.58
C ASN A 49 26.53 -23.12 7.74
N THR A 50 25.57 -24.05 7.68
CA THR A 50 24.30 -23.82 6.99
C THR A 50 23.50 -22.72 7.69
N SER A 51 23.37 -22.75 9.02
CA SER A 51 22.69 -21.70 9.79
C SER A 51 23.32 -20.33 9.60
N LYS A 52 24.67 -20.23 9.67
CA LYS A 52 25.39 -18.97 9.40
C LYS A 52 25.16 -18.45 7.98
N ARG A 53 25.16 -19.33 6.98
CA ARG A 53 24.91 -18.96 5.59
C ARG A 53 23.48 -18.46 5.40
N SER A 54 22.50 -19.09 6.04
CA SER A 54 21.10 -18.67 6.00
C SER A 54 20.91 -17.29 6.65
N HIS A 55 21.50 -17.05 7.82
CA HIS A 55 21.43 -15.73 8.46
C HIS A 55 21.99 -14.61 7.58
N LYS A 56 23.17 -14.81 6.98
CA LYS A 56 23.77 -13.82 6.07
C LYS A 56 22.89 -13.48 4.87
N ARG A 57 22.17 -14.49 4.33
CA ARG A 57 21.23 -14.29 3.22
C ARG A 57 20.01 -13.48 3.66
N GLU A 58 19.47 -13.80 4.82
CA GLU A 58 18.31 -13.10 5.37
C GLU A 58 18.64 -11.64 5.67
N GLU A 59 19.78 -11.37 6.31
CA GLU A 59 20.23 -10.00 6.57
C GLU A 59 20.38 -9.18 5.28
N TYR A 60 20.95 -9.79 4.23
CA TYR A 60 21.04 -9.15 2.92
C TYR A 60 19.67 -8.85 2.31
N VAL A 61 18.72 -9.79 2.40
CA VAL A 61 17.36 -9.59 1.89
C VAL A 61 16.64 -8.49 2.65
N ILE A 62 16.75 -8.46 3.99
CA ILE A 62 16.17 -7.42 4.84
C ILE A 62 16.78 -6.06 4.49
N ALA A 63 18.11 -5.97 4.39
CA ALA A 63 18.79 -4.73 4.05
C ALA A 63 18.38 -4.22 2.66
N LYS A 64 18.25 -5.12 1.67
CA LYS A 64 17.79 -4.77 0.32
C LYS A 64 16.35 -4.23 0.34
N LYS A 65 15.45 -4.91 1.06
CA LYS A 65 14.05 -4.46 1.21
C LYS A 65 13.96 -3.10 1.90
N ALA A 66 14.71 -2.89 2.98
CA ALA A 66 14.75 -1.62 3.69
C ALA A 66 15.24 -0.47 2.80
N ALA A 67 16.25 -0.71 1.95
CA ALA A 67 16.74 0.26 0.99
C ALA A 67 15.68 0.62 -0.08
N GLU A 68 14.99 -0.39 -0.60
CA GLU A 68 13.90 -0.20 -1.56
C GLU A 68 12.72 0.58 -0.95
N GLU A 69 12.29 0.24 0.26
CA GLU A 69 11.25 0.94 0.99
C GLU A 69 11.61 2.41 1.24
N ALA A 70 12.87 2.69 1.61
CA ALA A 70 13.35 4.06 1.79
C ALA A 70 13.29 4.86 0.47
N GLU A 71 13.60 4.23 -0.67
CA GLU A 71 13.49 4.87 -1.98
C GLU A 71 12.01 5.15 -2.35
N ILE A 72 11.12 4.20 -2.09
CA ILE A 72 9.67 4.37 -2.30
C ILE A 72 9.13 5.51 -1.44
N LEU A 73 9.54 5.60 -0.17
CA LEU A 73 9.13 6.68 0.72
C LEU A 73 9.60 8.05 0.22
N LYS A 74 10.83 8.15 -0.28
CA LYS A 74 11.34 9.38 -0.92
C LYS A 74 10.50 9.76 -2.14
N LYS A 75 10.24 8.81 -3.04
CA LYS A 75 9.39 9.05 -4.23
C LYS A 75 7.99 9.50 -3.85
N LYS A 76 7.37 8.86 -2.83
CA LYS A 76 6.05 9.26 -2.31
C LYS A 76 6.07 10.67 -1.73
N SER A 77 7.12 11.03 -0.99
CA SER A 77 7.25 12.39 -0.44
C SER A 77 7.29 13.44 -1.54
N ILE A 78 8.09 13.22 -2.59
CA ILE A 78 8.19 14.12 -3.74
C ILE A 78 6.83 14.24 -4.45
N GLN A 79 6.11 13.12 -4.62
CA GLN A 79 4.79 13.15 -5.26
C GLN A 79 3.77 13.92 -4.42
N ARG A 80 3.78 13.77 -3.09
CA ARG A 80 2.91 14.54 -2.19
C ARG A 80 3.19 16.04 -2.28
N GLU A 81 4.46 16.43 -2.23
CA GLU A 81 4.85 17.85 -2.35
C GLU A 81 4.42 18.43 -3.71
N LYS A 82 4.58 17.68 -4.80
CA LYS A 82 4.11 18.10 -6.13
C LYS A 82 2.59 18.26 -6.17
N ALA A 83 1.85 17.35 -5.56
CA ALA A 83 0.39 17.41 -5.50
C ALA A 83 -0.09 18.62 -4.67
N GLU A 84 0.54 18.87 -3.52
CA GLU A 84 0.25 20.03 -2.67
C GLU A 84 0.50 21.34 -3.42
N ARG A 85 1.67 21.48 -4.05
CA ARG A 85 1.99 22.67 -4.87
C ARG A 85 0.99 22.88 -6.00
N LEU A 86 0.53 21.79 -6.64
CA LEU A 86 -0.47 21.86 -7.68
C LEU A 86 -1.82 22.35 -7.14
N GLU A 87 -2.22 21.88 -5.96
CA GLU A 87 -3.50 22.26 -5.35
C GLU A 87 -3.49 23.73 -4.89
N VAL A 88 -2.40 24.20 -4.29
CA VAL A 88 -2.20 25.62 -3.95
C VAL A 88 -2.32 26.49 -5.20
N LYS A 89 -1.69 26.08 -6.31
CA LYS A 89 -1.78 26.82 -7.57
C LYS A 89 -3.20 26.86 -8.13
N LYS A 90 -3.93 25.74 -8.07
CA LYS A 90 -5.33 25.68 -8.49
C LYS A 90 -6.19 26.60 -7.65
N HIS A 91 -6.01 26.59 -6.33
CA HIS A 91 -6.77 27.46 -5.44
C HIS A 91 -6.53 28.94 -5.75
N GLN A 92 -5.27 29.34 -5.98
CA GLN A 92 -4.94 30.70 -6.38
C GLN A 92 -5.55 31.09 -7.73
N GLU A 93 -5.55 30.19 -8.71
CA GLU A 93 -6.18 30.42 -10.01
C GLU A 93 -7.70 30.56 -9.91
N THR A 94 -8.34 29.73 -9.09
CA THR A 94 -9.79 29.85 -8.81
C THR A 94 -10.11 31.20 -8.18
N GLN A 95 -9.37 31.62 -7.16
CA GLN A 95 -9.55 32.94 -6.54
C GLN A 95 -9.39 34.09 -7.54
N ARG A 96 -8.42 34.00 -8.46
CA ARG A 96 -8.26 35.00 -9.53
C ARG A 96 -9.47 35.06 -10.45
N ARG A 97 -10.02 33.91 -10.83
CA ARG A 97 -11.22 33.82 -11.68
C ARG A 97 -12.45 34.36 -10.96
N GLU A 98 -12.61 34.05 -9.67
CA GLU A 98 -13.69 34.55 -8.84
C GLU A 98 -13.65 36.08 -8.73
N MET A 99 -12.49 36.66 -8.39
CA MET A 99 -12.34 38.13 -8.33
C MET A 99 -12.63 38.80 -9.68
N PHE A 100 -12.16 38.20 -10.79
CA PHE A 100 -12.42 38.73 -12.13
C PHE A 100 -13.93 38.69 -12.46
N LEU A 101 -14.60 37.60 -12.12
CA LEU A 101 -16.04 37.45 -12.33
C LEU A 101 -16.83 38.42 -11.45
N GLU A 102 -16.40 38.65 -10.20
CA GLU A 102 -17.01 39.61 -9.30
C GLU A 102 -16.90 41.05 -9.81
N ASP A 103 -15.73 41.48 -10.29
CA ASP A 103 -15.55 42.79 -10.93
C ASP A 103 -16.44 42.95 -12.18
N GLN A 104 -16.52 41.91 -13.02
CA GLN A 104 -17.40 41.91 -14.19
C GLN A 104 -18.88 42.04 -13.79
N ASN A 105 -19.31 41.29 -12.78
CA ASN A 105 -20.67 41.34 -12.25
C ASN A 105 -20.97 42.71 -11.64
N TYR A 106 -20.03 43.29 -10.90
CA TYR A 106 -20.16 44.64 -10.33
C TYR A 106 -20.39 45.69 -11.42
N LYS A 107 -19.55 45.70 -12.47
CA LYS A 107 -19.70 46.63 -13.61
C LYS A 107 -21.02 46.42 -14.37
N THR A 108 -21.42 45.17 -14.54
CA THR A 108 -22.68 44.82 -15.20
C THR A 108 -23.87 45.33 -14.39
N ASN A 109 -23.88 45.10 -13.07
CA ASN A 109 -24.92 45.59 -12.17
C ASN A 109 -24.94 47.12 -12.10
N GLU A 110 -23.79 47.79 -12.10
CA GLU A 110 -23.73 49.25 -12.17
C GLU A 110 -24.41 49.78 -13.44
N PHE A 111 -24.13 49.15 -14.59
CA PHE A 111 -24.78 49.50 -15.85
C PHE A 111 -26.29 49.26 -15.83
N LEU A 112 -26.75 48.13 -15.30
CA LEU A 112 -28.18 47.82 -15.16
C LEU A 112 -28.89 48.83 -14.23
N ASN A 113 -28.29 49.16 -13.09
CA ASN A 113 -28.83 50.17 -12.17
C ASN A 113 -28.95 51.56 -12.83
N ARG A 114 -28.00 51.94 -13.70
CA ARG A 114 -28.10 53.18 -14.48
C ARG A 114 -29.26 53.13 -15.47
N LEU A 115 -29.47 52.01 -16.15
CA LEU A 115 -30.62 51.84 -17.06
C LEU A 115 -31.95 51.92 -16.31
N ASP A 116 -32.06 51.26 -15.16
CA ASP A 116 -33.26 51.29 -14.32
C ASP A 116 -33.59 52.71 -13.82
N MET A 117 -32.58 53.57 -13.63
CA MET A 117 -32.76 54.97 -13.25
C MET A 117 -33.06 55.90 -14.43
N VAL A 118 -32.62 55.55 -15.65
CA VAL A 118 -32.80 56.35 -16.88
C VAL A 118 -34.11 56.02 -17.58
N LEU A 119 -34.65 54.81 -17.41
CA LEU A 119 -36.02 54.50 -17.81
C LEU A 119 -37.00 55.06 -16.75
N PRO A 120 -37.96 55.93 -17.12
CA PRO A 120 -39.14 56.08 -16.28
C PRO A 120 -39.80 54.69 -16.19
N LYS A 121 -40.36 54.33 -15.02
CA LYS A 121 -41.18 53.12 -14.88
C LYS A 121 -42.16 53.08 -16.04
N SER A 122 -41.85 52.28 -17.05
CA SER A 122 -42.68 52.12 -18.21
C SER A 122 -43.93 51.46 -17.69
N ASP A 123 -44.99 52.25 -17.50
CA ASP A 123 -46.33 51.71 -17.29
C ASP A 123 -46.54 50.70 -18.40
N SER A 124 -46.60 49.43 -18.00
CA SER A 124 -46.78 48.28 -18.86
C SER A 124 -47.89 48.59 -19.85
N CYS A 125 -47.52 48.94 -21.09
CA CYS A 125 -48.46 48.94 -22.20
C CYS A 125 -48.94 47.50 -22.28
N GLN A 126 -50.17 47.26 -21.83
CA GLN A 126 -50.82 45.98 -21.99
C GLN A 126 -50.82 45.67 -23.49
N ILE A 127 -50.00 44.72 -23.89
CA ILE A 127 -50.10 44.10 -25.19
C ILE A 127 -51.38 43.27 -25.13
N ALA A 128 -52.49 43.89 -25.49
CA ALA A 128 -53.71 43.17 -25.77
C ALA A 128 -53.43 42.23 -26.95
N ASN A 129 -53.46 40.92 -26.70
CA ASN A 129 -53.39 39.92 -27.76
C ASN A 129 -54.54 40.17 -28.74
N PRO A 130 -54.28 40.45 -30.04
CA PRO A 130 -55.35 40.40 -31.02
C PRO A 130 -55.76 38.93 -31.21
N SER A 131 -57.05 38.67 -30.98
CA SER A 131 -57.71 37.40 -31.23
C SER A 131 -57.44 36.90 -32.68
N PRO A 132 -57.17 35.61 -32.90
CA PRO A 132 -56.99 35.07 -34.23
C PRO A 132 -58.36 34.83 -34.89
N GLU A 133 -58.95 35.88 -35.48
CA GLU A 133 -60.07 35.67 -36.41
C GLU A 133 -59.51 35.27 -37.78
N CYS A 134 -59.49 33.95 -37.97
CA CYS A 134 -59.36 33.24 -39.22
C CYS A 134 -60.34 33.81 -40.26
N THR A 135 -59.85 34.44 -41.32
CA THR A 135 -60.64 34.72 -42.52
C THR A 135 -59.98 34.05 -43.70
N ALA A 136 -60.66 33.01 -44.20
CA ALA A 136 -60.29 32.23 -45.36
C ALA A 136 -60.60 33.01 -46.65
N TRP A 137 -59.61 33.10 -47.56
CA TRP A 137 -59.77 33.21 -49.01
C TRP A 137 -58.60 32.51 -49.69
#